data_AF-V4SB69-F1
#
_entry.id   AF-V4SB69-F1
#
_cell.length_a   1.000
_cell.length_b   1.000
_cell.length_c   1.000
_cell.angle_alpha   90.00
_cell.angle_beta   90.00
_cell.angle_gamma   90.00
#
_symmetry.space_group_name_H-M   'P 1'
#
loop_
_entity.id
_entity.type
_entity.pdbx_description
1 polymer ?
#
loop_
_entity_poly.entity_id
_entity_poly.type
_entity_poly.pdbx_seq_one_letter_code
_entity_poly.pdbx_strand_id
1 'polypeptide(L)'
;LASRVYPPTLARKDVYGYTALYQCAGKGSLRALKVLVKYNPDLTTIRSTGNNLPIHEAAYNGHKNTFQYLLEVTRGVDIYSGNDGAKMLSCLIDASLYDVAFDLLKLHPTIGRDSIDSRRIVLNTLAQMPYAFASGSRLGRLQRLIYNCIPVEEELVSSIQTNNNQNVDGDVKNLIVTSKIHSQKSTGFGSAKQITTTFAPSTKAIHEQKLAHMQTVEIVRIICKEVIWTRHIGKLRWALFTAARLGIHEFVNEFIMAYNRTAIMLNKDGRNIFDVAVLHRREKVFNLIHRVNYTTNLFLIEGNSGNNILHLAAKLVPSSEVAGAALQMQRELQWFKKSTLIETFSPRVYDFFSAGGRKTYPSRH
;
A
#
# COMPACT_ATOMS: atom_id res chain seq x y z
N LEU A 1 9.03 -35.77 -21.37
CA LEU A 1 9.97 -35.75 -20.21
C LEU A 1 9.22 -35.94 -18.91
N ALA A 2 8.31 -35.03 -18.51
CA ALA A 2 7.54 -35.18 -17.26
C ALA A 2 6.77 -36.52 -17.14
N SER A 3 6.28 -37.08 -18.25
CA SER A 3 5.61 -38.40 -18.30
C SER A 3 6.51 -39.61 -18.06
N ARG A 4 7.83 -39.45 -18.17
CA ARG A 4 8.83 -40.52 -18.07
C ARG A 4 9.67 -40.43 -16.80
N VAL A 5 9.36 -39.47 -15.92
CA VAL A 5 10.15 -39.14 -14.73
C VAL A 5 9.34 -39.51 -13.49
N TYR A 6 9.95 -40.26 -12.58
CA TYR A 6 9.34 -40.70 -11.32
C TYR A 6 8.85 -39.49 -10.49
N PRO A 7 7.60 -39.45 -9.98
CA PRO A 7 6.99 -38.25 -9.40
C PRO A 7 7.79 -37.56 -8.26
N PRO A 8 8.47 -38.30 -7.35
CA PRO A 8 9.39 -37.70 -6.37
C PRO A 8 10.57 -36.92 -6.99
N THR A 9 11.00 -37.29 -8.19
CA THR A 9 12.04 -36.55 -8.92
C THR A 9 11.54 -35.18 -9.37
N LEU A 10 10.23 -35.05 -9.67
CA LEU A 10 9.61 -33.76 -9.99
C LEU A 10 9.55 -32.83 -8.77
N ALA A 11 9.49 -33.40 -7.57
CA ALA A 11 9.48 -32.68 -6.30
C ALA A 11 10.89 -32.27 -5.83
N ARG A 12 11.95 -32.66 -6.56
CA ARG A 12 13.32 -32.31 -6.21
C ARG A 12 13.52 -30.80 -6.28
N LYS A 13 14.16 -30.26 -5.23
CA LYS A 13 14.48 -28.85 -5.10
C LYS A 13 15.89 -28.55 -5.59
N ASP A 14 16.09 -27.38 -6.17
CA ASP A 14 17.42 -26.82 -6.42
C ASP A 14 18.06 -26.24 -5.14
N VAL A 15 19.23 -25.61 -5.27
CA VAL A 15 20.00 -25.03 -4.15
C VAL A 15 19.26 -23.91 -3.41
N TYR A 16 18.24 -23.30 -4.03
CA TYR A 16 17.40 -22.26 -3.43
C TYR A 16 16.08 -22.84 -2.91
N GLY A 17 15.89 -24.15 -2.97
CA GLY A 17 14.66 -24.81 -2.56
C GLY A 17 13.57 -24.80 -3.61
N TYR A 18 13.86 -24.41 -4.85
CA TYR A 18 12.84 -24.29 -5.90
C TYR A 18 12.63 -25.61 -6.63
N THR A 19 11.37 -25.99 -6.81
CA THR A 19 10.99 -27.08 -7.71
C THR A 19 10.94 -26.57 -9.15
N ALA A 20 10.90 -27.49 -10.11
CA ALA A 20 10.65 -27.12 -11.51
C ALA A 20 9.35 -26.34 -11.68
N LEU A 21 8.31 -26.67 -10.90
CA LEU A 21 7.03 -25.95 -10.92
C LEU A 21 7.18 -24.53 -10.38
N TYR A 22 7.92 -24.33 -9.28
CA TYR A 22 8.21 -23.01 -8.73
C TYR A 22 8.89 -22.10 -9.77
N GLN A 23 9.90 -22.63 -10.46
CA GLN A 23 10.58 -21.91 -11.54
C GLN A 23 9.62 -21.58 -12.70
N CYS A 24 8.75 -22.52 -13.10
CA CYS A 24 7.73 -22.24 -14.11
C CYS A 24 6.76 -21.14 -13.68
N ALA A 25 6.43 -21.07 -12.39
CA ALA A 25 5.55 -20.05 -11.83
C ALA A 25 6.19 -18.66 -11.95
N GLY A 26 7.46 -18.52 -11.56
CA GLY A 26 8.22 -17.27 -11.68
C GLY A 26 8.59 -16.84 -13.10
N LYS A 27 8.59 -17.77 -14.07
CA LYS A 27 8.77 -17.45 -15.50
C LYS A 27 7.45 -17.28 -16.26
N GLY A 28 6.31 -17.50 -15.60
CA GLY A 28 5.00 -17.43 -16.25
C GLY A 28 4.77 -18.51 -17.31
N SER A 29 5.50 -19.63 -17.23
CA SER A 29 5.45 -20.72 -18.21
C SER A 29 4.23 -21.63 -18.00
N LEU A 30 3.04 -21.09 -18.24
CA LEU A 30 1.76 -21.76 -17.96
C LEU A 30 1.65 -23.17 -18.59
N ARG A 31 2.14 -23.35 -19.83
CA ARG A 31 2.07 -24.65 -20.51
C ARG A 31 2.88 -25.71 -19.77
N ALA A 32 4.13 -25.39 -19.40
CA ALA A 32 4.99 -26.30 -18.66
C ALA A 32 4.42 -26.55 -17.25
N LEU A 33 3.91 -25.51 -16.60
CA LEU A 33 3.29 -25.60 -15.29
C LEU A 33 2.08 -26.55 -15.30
N LYS A 34 1.16 -26.40 -16.27
CA LYS A 34 0.00 -27.30 -16.43
C LYS A 34 0.41 -28.76 -16.60
N VAL A 35 1.47 -29.02 -17.36
CA VAL A 35 2.01 -30.37 -17.54
C VAL A 35 2.55 -30.92 -16.20
N LEU A 36 3.31 -30.12 -15.45
CA LEU A 36 3.85 -30.54 -14.16
C LEU A 36 2.75 -30.83 -13.13
N VAL A 37 1.75 -29.96 -13.01
CA VAL A 37 0.59 -30.16 -12.12
C VAL A 37 -0.18 -31.42 -12.50
N LYS A 38 -0.36 -31.69 -13.80
CA LYS A 38 -1.03 -32.93 -14.26
C LYS A 38 -0.34 -34.20 -13.78
N TYR A 39 0.99 -34.21 -13.70
CA TYR A 39 1.76 -35.39 -13.29
C TYR A 39 2.01 -35.47 -11.78
N ASN A 40 2.12 -34.33 -11.10
CA ASN A 40 2.26 -34.27 -9.65
C ASN A 40 1.58 -32.98 -9.12
N PRO A 41 0.31 -33.06 -8.69
CA PRO A 41 -0.43 -31.90 -8.17
C PRO A 41 0.17 -31.32 -6.88
N ASP A 42 0.83 -32.15 -6.06
CA ASP A 42 1.41 -31.76 -4.77
C ASP A 42 2.56 -30.75 -4.95
N LEU A 43 3.13 -30.64 -6.16
CA LEU A 43 4.13 -29.62 -6.49
C LEU A 43 3.65 -28.19 -6.21
N THR A 44 2.34 -27.95 -6.21
CA THR A 44 1.73 -26.64 -5.93
C THR A 44 1.88 -26.22 -4.46
N THR A 45 2.06 -27.16 -3.53
CA THR A 45 2.19 -26.90 -2.09
C THR A 45 3.64 -26.90 -1.61
N ILE A 46 4.58 -27.32 -2.46
CA ILE A 46 6.00 -27.39 -2.11
C ILE A 46 6.60 -25.99 -2.01
N ARG A 47 7.03 -25.63 -0.80
CA ARG A 47 7.60 -24.32 -0.50
C ARG A 47 9.08 -24.21 -0.85
N SER A 48 9.49 -23.01 -1.23
CA SER A 48 10.91 -22.62 -1.33
C SER A 48 11.57 -22.49 0.05
N THR A 49 12.89 -22.27 0.07
CA THR A 49 13.64 -21.95 1.31
C THR A 49 13.11 -20.71 2.03
N GLY A 50 12.61 -19.72 1.28
CA GLY A 50 11.95 -18.53 1.80
C GLY A 50 10.51 -18.75 2.28
N ASN A 51 10.08 -20.01 2.45
CA ASN A 51 8.72 -20.40 2.82
C ASN A 51 7.63 -19.93 1.84
N ASN A 52 7.97 -19.65 0.58
CA ASN A 52 7.00 -19.20 -0.43
C ASN A 52 6.44 -20.37 -1.22
N LEU A 53 5.13 -20.33 -1.48
CA LEU A 53 4.47 -21.20 -2.44
C LEU A 53 4.70 -20.71 -3.87
N PRO A 54 4.63 -21.60 -4.88
CA PRO A 54 4.70 -21.21 -6.30
C PRO A 54 3.69 -20.13 -6.69
N ILE A 55 2.51 -20.11 -6.05
CA ILE A 55 1.50 -19.08 -6.30
C ILE A 55 1.97 -17.66 -5.92
N HIS A 56 2.74 -17.53 -4.83
CA HIS A 56 3.33 -16.25 -4.44
C HIS A 56 4.36 -15.77 -5.46
N GLU A 57 5.12 -16.71 -6.04
CA GLU A 57 6.11 -16.40 -7.07
C GLU A 57 5.44 -15.94 -8.37
N ALA A 58 4.35 -16.60 -8.79
CA ALA A 58 3.56 -16.14 -9.94
C ALA A 58 2.93 -14.77 -9.70
N ALA A 59 2.43 -14.50 -8.49
CA ALA A 59 1.89 -13.21 -8.10
C ALA A 59 2.95 -12.10 -8.13
N TYR A 60 4.12 -12.35 -7.53
CA TYR A 60 5.22 -11.39 -7.42
C TYR A 60 5.76 -10.95 -8.79
N ASN A 61 5.85 -11.89 -9.74
CA ASN A 61 6.29 -11.61 -11.11
C ASN A 61 5.14 -11.11 -12.01
N GLY A 62 3.93 -10.88 -11.47
CA GLY A 62 2.79 -10.35 -12.21
C GLY A 62 2.22 -11.27 -13.28
N HIS A 63 2.48 -12.58 -13.20
CA HIS A 63 2.06 -13.56 -14.21
C HIS A 63 0.58 -13.96 -14.01
N LYS A 64 -0.35 -13.06 -14.32
CA LYS A 64 -1.81 -13.19 -14.09
C LYS A 64 -2.38 -14.58 -14.46
N ASN A 65 -2.12 -15.07 -15.67
CA ASN A 65 -2.66 -16.36 -16.13
C ASN A 65 -2.12 -17.56 -15.34
N THR A 66 -0.86 -17.50 -14.94
CA THR A 66 -0.17 -18.53 -14.15
C THR A 66 -0.66 -18.49 -12.70
N PHE A 67 -0.78 -17.28 -12.14
CA PHE A 67 -1.36 -17.04 -10.82
C PHE A 67 -2.79 -17.55 -10.73
N GLN A 68 -3.64 -17.23 -11.72
CA GLN A 68 -5.03 -17.69 -11.78
C GLN A 68 -5.12 -19.22 -11.83
N TYR A 69 -4.34 -19.85 -12.70
CA TYR A 69 -4.33 -21.31 -12.75
C TYR A 69 -3.87 -21.92 -11.41
N LEU A 70 -2.87 -21.33 -10.75
CA LEU A 70 -2.43 -21.79 -9.42
C LEU A 70 -3.50 -21.58 -8.34
N LEU A 71 -4.31 -20.52 -8.39
CA LEU A 71 -5.49 -20.37 -7.51
C LEU A 71 -6.48 -21.53 -7.69
N GLU A 72 -6.68 -22.00 -8.93
CA GLU A 72 -7.61 -23.10 -9.24
C GLU A 72 -7.12 -24.45 -8.70
N VAL A 73 -5.82 -24.72 -8.84
CA VAL A 73 -5.24 -26.06 -8.61
C VAL A 73 -4.56 -26.26 -7.26
N THR A 74 -4.21 -25.20 -6.54
CA THR A 74 -3.54 -25.34 -5.24
C THR A 74 -4.56 -25.76 -4.17
N ARG A 75 -4.41 -26.96 -3.63
CA ARG A 75 -5.31 -27.54 -2.61
C ARG A 75 -4.49 -28.06 -1.42
N GLY A 76 -5.12 -28.16 -0.26
CA GLY A 76 -4.49 -28.69 0.95
C GLY A 76 -3.60 -27.70 1.73
N VAL A 77 -3.54 -26.44 1.32
CA VAL A 77 -2.90 -25.34 2.05
C VAL A 77 -3.81 -24.13 2.03
N ASP A 78 -3.97 -23.47 3.18
CA ASP A 78 -4.70 -22.20 3.25
C ASP A 78 -3.80 -21.07 2.73
N ILE A 79 -4.15 -20.56 1.55
CA ILE A 79 -3.46 -19.45 0.89
C ILE A 79 -4.08 -18.08 1.22
N TYR A 80 -5.20 -18.04 1.94
CA TYR A 80 -5.98 -16.83 2.20
C TYR A 80 -5.80 -16.27 3.61
N SER A 81 -5.27 -17.07 4.54
CA SER A 81 -5.05 -16.63 5.92
C SER A 81 -3.56 -16.47 6.26
N GLY A 82 -3.32 -15.82 7.38
CA GLY A 82 -2.02 -15.62 8.00
C GLY A 82 -1.02 -14.91 7.10
N ASN A 83 0.24 -15.34 7.24
CA ASN A 83 1.34 -14.80 6.47
C ASN A 83 1.22 -15.10 4.98
N ASP A 84 0.59 -16.22 4.57
CA ASP A 84 0.42 -16.56 3.16
C ASP A 84 -0.58 -15.62 2.48
N GLY A 85 -1.74 -15.38 3.10
CA GLY A 85 -2.71 -14.41 2.60
C GLY A 85 -2.14 -12.99 2.52
N ALA A 86 -1.43 -12.55 3.58
CA ALA A 86 -0.76 -11.26 3.58
C ALA A 86 0.34 -11.16 2.52
N LYS A 87 1.12 -12.24 2.34
CA LYS A 87 2.17 -12.35 1.33
C LYS A 87 1.58 -12.27 -0.07
N MET A 88 0.50 -13.00 -0.35
CA MET A 88 -0.20 -12.98 -1.62
C MET A 88 -0.64 -11.56 -1.99
N LEU A 89 -1.26 -10.82 -1.07
CA LEU A 89 -1.59 -9.41 -1.30
C LEU A 89 -0.35 -8.56 -1.55
N SER A 90 0.71 -8.69 -0.73
CA SER A 90 1.94 -7.91 -0.93
C SER A 90 2.59 -8.17 -2.29
N CYS A 91 2.63 -9.42 -2.75
CA CYS A 91 3.18 -9.77 -4.05
C CYS A 91 2.38 -9.17 -5.21
N LEU A 92 1.05 -9.19 -5.12
CA LEU A 92 0.19 -8.56 -6.14
C LEU A 92 0.36 -7.04 -6.17
N ILE A 93 0.50 -6.41 -4.99
CA ILE A 93 0.76 -4.97 -4.85
C ILE A 93 2.13 -4.61 -5.44
N ASP A 94 3.18 -5.38 -5.14
CA ASP A 94 4.53 -5.20 -5.69
C ASP A 94 4.52 -5.32 -7.23
N ALA A 95 3.72 -6.25 -7.77
CA ALA A 95 3.51 -6.41 -9.20
C ALA A 95 2.56 -5.35 -9.83
N SER A 96 2.11 -4.36 -9.05
CA SER A 96 1.14 -3.33 -9.46
C SER A 96 -0.19 -3.89 -9.98
N LEU A 97 -0.61 -5.06 -9.50
CA LEU A 97 -1.87 -5.73 -9.81
C LEU A 97 -2.95 -5.37 -8.77
N TYR A 98 -3.23 -4.08 -8.62
CA TYR A 98 -4.16 -3.56 -7.61
C TYR A 98 -5.60 -4.02 -7.85
N ASP A 99 -5.98 -4.23 -9.11
CA ASP A 99 -7.27 -4.81 -9.52
C ASP A 99 -7.46 -6.20 -8.91
N VAL A 100 -6.49 -7.08 -9.14
CA VAL A 100 -6.52 -8.47 -8.64
C VAL A 100 -6.43 -8.49 -7.12
N ALA A 101 -5.57 -7.66 -6.51
CA ALA A 101 -5.45 -7.57 -5.05
C ALA A 101 -6.75 -7.09 -4.40
N PHE A 102 -7.41 -6.09 -4.99
CA PHE A 102 -8.67 -5.55 -4.49
C PHE A 102 -9.82 -6.55 -4.63
N ASP A 103 -9.91 -7.25 -5.76
CA ASP A 103 -10.93 -8.29 -5.96
C ASP A 103 -10.74 -9.46 -5.00
N LEU A 104 -9.49 -9.87 -4.77
CA LEU A 104 -9.15 -10.91 -3.79
C LEU A 104 -9.56 -10.51 -2.36
N LEU A 105 -9.32 -9.25 -1.97
CA LEU A 105 -9.77 -8.70 -0.69
C LEU A 105 -11.29 -8.68 -0.54
N LYS A 106 -12.04 -8.45 -1.61
CA LYS A 106 -13.52 -8.51 -1.56
C LYS A 106 -14.04 -9.93 -1.40
N LEU A 107 -13.41 -10.88 -2.09
CA LEU A 107 -13.81 -12.29 -2.07
C LEU A 107 -13.46 -12.96 -0.75
N HIS A 108 -12.32 -12.57 -0.16
CA HIS A 108 -11.85 -13.04 1.14
C HIS A 108 -11.60 -11.84 2.07
N PRO A 109 -12.63 -11.25 2.70
CA PRO A 109 -12.49 -10.02 3.51
C PRO A 109 -11.54 -10.09 4.71
N THR A 110 -11.12 -11.30 5.10
CA THR A 110 -10.17 -11.56 6.18
C THR A 110 -8.71 -11.63 5.69
N ILE A 111 -8.46 -11.76 4.38
CA ILE A 111 -7.09 -11.85 3.83
C ILE A 111 -6.28 -10.61 4.19
N GLY A 112 -5.09 -10.82 4.75
CA GLY A 112 -4.24 -9.72 5.22
C GLY A 112 -4.78 -8.98 6.46
N ARG A 113 -5.92 -9.40 7.04
CA ARG A 113 -6.63 -8.72 8.14
C ARG A 113 -6.85 -9.60 9.37
N ASP A 114 -6.67 -10.89 9.22
CA ASP A 114 -6.84 -11.94 10.23
C ASP A 114 -5.88 -11.81 11.43
N SER A 115 -4.69 -11.24 11.22
CA SER A 115 -3.75 -10.94 12.28
C SER A 115 -3.14 -9.55 12.14
N ILE A 116 -2.59 -9.01 13.22
CA ILE A 116 -1.89 -7.73 13.17
C ILE A 116 -0.61 -7.80 12.33
N ASP A 117 0.05 -8.96 12.33
CA ASP A 117 1.28 -9.16 11.57
C ASP A 117 0.97 -9.24 10.06
N SER A 118 -0.18 -9.84 9.68
CA SER A 118 -0.73 -9.81 8.33
C SER A 118 -0.95 -8.37 7.85
N ARG A 119 -1.65 -7.56 8.66
CA ARG A 119 -1.90 -6.14 8.35
C ARG A 119 -0.62 -5.35 8.21
N ARG A 120 0.35 -5.58 9.10
CA ARG A 120 1.67 -4.95 9.05
C ARG A 120 2.38 -5.25 7.74
N ILE A 121 2.37 -6.50 7.25
CA ILE A 121 3.00 -6.86 5.98
C ILE A 121 2.40 -6.05 4.82
N VAL A 122 1.07 -6.02 4.71
CA VAL A 122 0.37 -5.33 3.62
C VAL A 122 0.58 -3.81 3.70
N LEU A 123 0.40 -3.21 4.88
CA LEU A 123 0.58 -1.77 5.09
C LEU A 123 2.02 -1.34 4.87
N ASN A 124 2.99 -2.16 5.28
CA ASN A 124 4.40 -1.83 5.06
C ASN A 124 4.74 -1.81 3.58
N THR A 125 4.21 -2.76 2.81
CA THR A 125 4.39 -2.85 1.35
C THR A 125 3.82 -1.60 0.68
N LEU A 126 2.55 -1.26 0.96
CA LEU A 126 1.88 -0.08 0.40
C LEU A 126 2.59 1.23 0.76
N ALA A 127 3.06 1.37 2.00
CA ALA A 127 3.75 2.57 2.45
C ALA A 127 5.07 2.82 1.73
N GLN A 128 5.68 1.80 1.12
CA GLN A 128 6.90 1.93 0.31
C GLN A 128 6.64 2.27 -1.17
N MET A 129 5.37 2.33 -1.60
CA MET A 129 5.00 2.49 -3.01
C MET A 129 4.35 3.85 -3.30
N PRO A 130 5.12 4.96 -3.36
CA PRO A 130 4.55 6.30 -3.58
C PRO A 130 3.83 6.40 -4.93
N TYR A 131 4.30 5.70 -5.97
CA TYR A 131 3.70 5.72 -7.30
C TYR A 131 2.36 4.97 -7.39
N ALA A 132 2.01 4.18 -6.38
CA ALA A 132 0.68 3.56 -6.26
C ALA A 132 -0.41 4.56 -5.86
N PHE A 133 -0.03 5.80 -5.52
CA PHE A 133 -0.93 6.86 -5.08
C PHE A 133 -0.81 8.09 -5.99
N ALA A 134 -1.91 8.86 -6.08
CA ALA A 134 -1.95 10.07 -6.88
C ALA A 134 -0.90 11.09 -6.44
N SER A 135 -0.63 11.19 -5.14
CA SER A 135 0.40 12.05 -4.55
C SER A 135 1.83 11.78 -5.00
N GLY A 136 2.20 10.52 -5.21
CA GLY A 136 3.53 10.15 -5.71
C GLY A 136 3.58 9.98 -7.23
N SER A 137 2.45 10.08 -7.93
CA SER A 137 2.39 9.95 -9.39
C SER A 137 3.14 11.09 -10.10
N ARG A 138 3.84 10.75 -11.20
CA ARG A 138 4.60 11.70 -12.03
C ARG A 138 3.76 12.32 -13.15
N LEU A 139 2.47 12.55 -12.92
CA LEU A 139 1.59 13.14 -13.92
C LEU A 139 2.01 14.59 -14.23
N GLY A 140 2.18 14.89 -15.53
CA GLY A 140 2.44 16.24 -16.02
C GLY A 140 1.22 17.17 -15.88
N ARG A 141 1.38 18.47 -16.15
CA ARG A 141 0.31 19.47 -15.97
C ARG A 141 -0.98 19.11 -16.72
N LEU A 142 -0.86 18.80 -18.01
CA LEU A 142 -2.01 18.42 -18.85
C LEU A 142 -2.61 17.06 -18.42
N GLN A 143 -1.77 16.08 -18.10
CA GLN A 143 -2.24 14.78 -17.62
C GLN A 143 -3.00 14.90 -16.30
N ARG A 144 -2.62 15.82 -15.40
CA ARG A 144 -3.38 16.11 -14.17
C ARG A 144 -4.76 16.70 -14.43
N LEU A 145 -4.89 17.57 -15.43
CA LEU A 145 -6.20 18.09 -15.82
C LEU A 145 -7.09 16.93 -16.29
N ILE A 146 -6.57 16.08 -17.17
CA ILE A 146 -7.28 14.89 -17.64
C ILE A 146 -7.64 13.96 -16.47
N TYR A 147 -6.68 13.68 -15.58
CA TYR A 147 -6.88 12.85 -14.39
C TYR A 147 -8.04 13.34 -13.51
N ASN A 148 -8.14 14.64 -13.28
CA ASN A 148 -9.20 15.22 -12.47
C ASN A 148 -10.58 15.14 -13.14
N CYS A 149 -10.64 15.09 -14.48
CA CYS A 149 -11.88 15.08 -15.25
C CYS A 149 -12.40 13.67 -15.59
N ILE A 150 -11.59 12.61 -15.43
CA ILE A 150 -12.04 11.23 -15.72
C ILE A 150 -12.90 10.71 -14.56
N PRO A 151 -14.17 10.33 -14.77
CA PRO A 151 -14.96 9.64 -13.76
C PRO A 151 -14.52 8.18 -13.66
N VAL A 152 -14.18 7.71 -12.46
CA VAL A 152 -13.79 6.30 -12.19
C VAL A 152 -14.60 5.70 -11.03
N GLU A 153 -15.37 6.53 -10.35
CA GLU A 153 -16.13 6.19 -9.16
C GLU A 153 -17.21 5.14 -9.46
N GLU A 154 -17.81 5.15 -10.66
CA GLU A 154 -18.82 4.16 -11.07
C GLU A 154 -18.23 2.75 -11.25
N GLU A 155 -17.01 2.62 -11.79
CA GLU A 155 -16.29 1.35 -11.90
C GLU A 155 -15.87 0.83 -10.52
N LEU A 156 -15.46 1.74 -9.63
CA LEU A 156 -15.14 1.40 -8.25
C LEU A 156 -16.41 0.95 -7.49
N VAL A 157 -17.54 1.64 -7.64
CA VAL A 157 -18.80 1.34 -6.93
C VAL A 157 -19.50 0.09 -7.47
N SER A 158 -19.54 -0.13 -8.79
CA SER A 158 -20.07 -1.39 -9.36
C SER A 158 -19.30 -2.61 -8.88
N SER A 159 -17.99 -2.44 -8.67
CA SER A 159 -17.14 -3.47 -8.06
C SER A 159 -17.42 -3.69 -6.55
N ILE A 160 -18.07 -2.74 -5.86
CA ILE A 160 -18.47 -2.82 -4.44
C ILE A 160 -19.89 -3.39 -4.30
N GLN A 161 -20.85 -2.97 -5.13
CA GLN A 161 -22.26 -3.31 -4.99
C GLN A 161 -22.61 -4.76 -5.40
N THR A 162 -21.84 -5.39 -6.27
CA THR A 162 -22.14 -6.75 -6.79
C THR A 162 -22.08 -7.87 -5.75
N ASN A 163 -21.61 -7.62 -4.52
CA ASN A 163 -21.38 -8.67 -3.51
C ASN A 163 -22.23 -8.55 -2.23
N ASN A 164 -23.07 -7.52 -2.07
CA ASN A 164 -23.91 -7.40 -0.87
C ASN A 164 -25.12 -8.36 -0.85
N ASN A 165 -25.35 -9.14 -1.92
CA ASN A 165 -26.56 -9.93 -2.11
C ASN A 165 -26.38 -11.45 -2.22
N GLN A 166 -25.25 -12.07 -1.81
CA GLN A 166 -25.14 -13.54 -1.84
C GLN A 166 -24.41 -14.13 -0.62
N ASN A 167 -25.22 -14.52 0.37
CA ASN A 167 -24.86 -15.51 1.38
C ASN A 167 -24.89 -16.91 0.74
N VAL A 168 -23.74 -17.42 0.29
CA VAL A 168 -23.56 -18.85 -0.05
C VAL A 168 -22.14 -19.32 0.31
N ASP A 169 -22.08 -20.60 0.66
CA ASP A 169 -21.00 -21.42 1.21
C ASP A 169 -19.62 -21.33 0.53
N GLY A 170 -18.57 -21.66 1.30
CA GLY A 170 -17.15 -21.35 1.03
C GLY A 170 -16.55 -21.93 -0.25
N ASP A 171 -17.07 -23.05 -0.75
CA ASP A 171 -16.56 -23.71 -1.97
C ASP A 171 -17.02 -23.03 -3.26
N VAL A 172 -18.17 -22.35 -3.24
CA VAL A 172 -18.72 -21.64 -4.41
C VAL A 172 -17.97 -20.32 -4.67
N LYS A 173 -17.40 -19.68 -3.64
CA LYS A 173 -16.64 -18.42 -3.76
C LYS A 173 -15.36 -18.58 -4.58
N ASN A 174 -14.64 -19.69 -4.39
CA ASN A 174 -13.47 -20.02 -5.21
C ASN A 174 -13.85 -20.22 -6.69
N LEU A 175 -15.01 -20.84 -6.98
CA LEU A 175 -15.52 -20.95 -8.35
C LEU A 175 -15.90 -19.59 -8.97
N ILE A 176 -16.35 -18.61 -8.17
CA ILE A 176 -16.68 -17.25 -8.63
C ILE A 176 -15.42 -16.46 -8.96
N VAL A 177 -14.34 -16.58 -8.17
CA VAL A 177 -13.01 -16.03 -8.51
C VAL A 177 -12.58 -16.59 -9.86
N THR A 178 -12.73 -17.89 -10.06
CA THR A 178 -12.30 -18.53 -11.30
C THR A 178 -13.21 -18.16 -12.46
N SER A 179 -14.53 -18.09 -12.32
CA SER A 179 -15.46 -17.78 -13.42
C SER A 179 -15.51 -16.31 -13.79
N LYS A 180 -15.38 -15.37 -12.85
CA LYS A 180 -15.22 -13.93 -13.15
C LYS A 180 -13.88 -13.63 -13.82
N ILE A 181 -12.82 -14.37 -13.49
CA ILE A 181 -11.51 -14.19 -14.12
C ILE A 181 -11.37 -15.02 -15.43
N HIS A 182 -12.09 -16.15 -15.59
CA HIS A 182 -12.04 -17.02 -16.77
C HIS A 182 -13.00 -16.60 -17.90
N SER A 183 -14.01 -15.75 -17.64
CA SER A 183 -14.96 -15.30 -18.68
C SER A 183 -14.43 -14.22 -19.64
N GLN A 184 -13.14 -13.84 -19.57
CA GLN A 184 -12.53 -12.93 -20.55
C GLN A 184 -12.16 -13.59 -21.89
N LYS A 185 -12.95 -14.57 -22.34
CA LYS A 185 -13.12 -14.86 -23.77
C LYS A 185 -14.60 -14.74 -24.12
N SER A 186 -14.98 -13.57 -24.62
CA SER A 186 -16.16 -13.36 -25.48
C SER A 186 -17.51 -13.83 -24.90
N THR A 187 -18.18 -12.97 -24.11
CA THR A 187 -19.55 -12.45 -24.40
C THR A 187 -20.03 -11.54 -23.26
N GLY A 188 -20.60 -10.38 -23.64
CA GLY A 188 -21.61 -9.63 -22.88
C GLY A 188 -21.24 -8.99 -21.54
N PHE A 189 -20.62 -7.80 -21.55
CA PHE A 189 -20.70 -6.86 -20.42
C PHE A 189 -21.68 -5.74 -20.79
N GLY A 190 -22.83 -5.71 -20.14
CA GLY A 190 -23.73 -4.56 -20.14
C GLY A 190 -23.07 -3.37 -19.44
N SER A 191 -23.06 -2.24 -20.13
CA SER A 191 -22.92 -0.86 -19.62
C SER A 191 -21.66 -0.41 -18.88
N ALA A 192 -20.47 -0.94 -19.20
CA ALA A 192 -19.20 -0.23 -18.94
C ALA A 192 -18.25 -0.19 -20.16
N LYS A 193 -18.56 -0.94 -21.22
CA LYS A 193 -17.70 -1.03 -22.42
C LYS A 193 -17.75 0.19 -23.34
N GLN A 194 -18.68 1.13 -23.16
CA GLN A 194 -18.78 2.32 -24.02
C GLN A 194 -17.78 3.43 -23.66
N ILE A 195 -17.26 3.47 -22.44
CA ILE A 195 -16.37 4.54 -22.00
C ILE A 195 -14.92 4.23 -22.42
N THR A 196 -14.47 2.98 -22.29
CA THR A 196 -13.09 2.59 -22.63
C THR A 196 -12.79 2.45 -24.12
N THR A 197 -13.80 2.28 -24.99
CA THR A 197 -13.62 2.25 -26.45
C THR A 197 -13.59 3.65 -27.09
N THR A 198 -13.89 4.70 -26.31
CA THR A 198 -14.05 6.08 -26.82
C THR A 198 -12.81 6.95 -26.56
N PHE A 199 -11.85 6.45 -25.78
CA PHE A 199 -10.68 7.22 -25.36
C PHE A 199 -9.47 6.94 -26.23
N ALA A 200 -8.77 8.01 -26.62
CA ALA A 200 -7.44 7.92 -27.20
C ALA A 200 -6.48 7.13 -26.26
N PRO A 201 -5.42 6.48 -26.79
CA PRO A 201 -4.51 5.65 -25.98
C PRO A 201 -3.93 6.35 -24.75
N SER A 202 -3.66 7.66 -24.86
CA SER A 202 -3.14 8.48 -23.76
C SER A 202 -4.15 8.73 -22.64
N THR A 203 -5.43 8.87 -22.95
CA THR A 203 -6.49 9.05 -21.93
C THR A 203 -6.85 7.73 -21.26
N LYS A 204 -6.77 6.60 -21.99
CA LYS A 204 -6.91 5.26 -21.40
C LYS A 204 -5.85 4.98 -20.33
N ALA A 205 -4.58 5.30 -20.60
CA ALA A 205 -3.51 5.08 -19.62
C ALA A 205 -3.72 5.91 -18.34
N ILE A 206 -4.18 7.16 -18.47
CA ILE A 206 -4.48 8.02 -17.31
C ILE A 206 -5.69 7.48 -16.54
N HIS A 207 -6.70 6.95 -17.24
CA HIS A 207 -7.85 6.29 -16.62
C HIS A 207 -7.42 5.06 -15.79
N GLU A 208 -6.67 4.13 -16.40
CA GLU A 208 -6.16 2.93 -15.71
C GLU A 208 -5.29 3.30 -14.50
N GLN A 209 -4.44 4.32 -14.64
CA GLN A 209 -3.64 4.83 -13.53
C GLN A 209 -4.51 5.42 -12.41
N LYS A 210 -5.57 6.18 -12.74
CA LYS A 210 -6.51 6.71 -11.75
C LYS A 210 -7.25 5.59 -11.03
N LEU A 211 -7.73 4.59 -11.77
CA LEU A 211 -8.39 3.42 -11.19
C LEU A 211 -7.44 2.69 -10.22
N ALA A 212 -6.19 2.45 -10.61
CA ALA A 212 -5.18 1.85 -9.75
C ALA A 212 -4.94 2.65 -8.45
N HIS A 213 -4.84 3.99 -8.55
CA HIS A 213 -4.69 4.83 -7.36
C HIS A 213 -5.91 4.70 -6.42
N MET A 214 -7.13 4.72 -6.97
CA MET A 214 -8.36 4.60 -6.18
C MET A 214 -8.47 3.23 -5.51
N GLN A 215 -8.19 2.15 -6.24
CA GLN A 215 -8.14 0.78 -5.69
C GLN A 215 -7.11 0.68 -4.57
N THR A 216 -5.92 1.26 -4.75
CA THR A 216 -4.86 1.26 -3.73
C THR A 216 -5.31 1.95 -2.45
N VAL A 217 -5.99 3.10 -2.54
CA VAL A 217 -6.53 3.80 -1.36
C VAL A 217 -7.59 2.96 -0.65
N GLU A 218 -8.50 2.32 -1.40
CA GLU A 218 -9.51 1.43 -0.80
C GLU A 218 -8.89 0.20 -0.13
N ILE A 219 -7.82 -0.38 -0.70
CA ILE A 219 -7.05 -1.45 -0.05
C ILE A 219 -6.52 -0.95 1.30
N VAL A 220 -5.88 0.22 1.35
CA VAL A 220 -5.37 0.80 2.61
C VAL A 220 -6.50 0.97 3.63
N ARG A 221 -7.64 1.54 3.20
CA ARG A 221 -8.82 1.73 4.05
C ARG A 221 -9.31 0.43 4.65
N ILE A 222 -9.50 -0.60 3.82
CA ILE A 222 -9.97 -1.92 4.24
C ILE A 222 -9.00 -2.55 5.25
N ILE A 223 -7.69 -2.49 5.00
CA ILE A 223 -6.67 -3.04 5.91
C ILE A 223 -6.60 -2.25 7.23
N CYS A 224 -6.90 -0.94 7.24
CA CYS A 224 -6.95 -0.13 8.47
C CYS A 224 -8.23 -0.31 9.29
N LYS A 225 -9.32 -0.79 8.67
CA LYS A 225 -10.62 -0.97 9.33
C LYS A 225 -10.58 -2.09 10.38
N GLU A 226 -11.25 -1.89 11.52
CA GLU A 226 -11.39 -2.83 12.65
C GLU A 226 -10.07 -3.14 13.40
N VAL A 227 -9.06 -2.30 13.27
CA VAL A 227 -7.84 -2.42 14.08
C VAL A 227 -8.09 -1.90 15.49
N ILE A 228 -7.72 -2.68 16.51
CA ILE A 228 -7.64 -2.21 17.90
C ILE A 228 -6.33 -1.42 18.07
N TRP A 229 -6.34 -0.16 17.64
CA TRP A 229 -5.15 0.68 17.54
C TRP A 229 -4.39 0.86 18.86
N THR A 230 -5.11 1.02 19.97
CA THR A 230 -4.51 1.20 21.31
C THR A 230 -3.54 0.09 21.69
N ARG A 231 -3.78 -1.15 21.25
CA ARG A 231 -2.93 -2.32 21.53
C ARG A 231 -1.83 -2.53 20.50
N HIS A 232 -2.07 -2.12 19.26
CA HIS A 232 -1.28 -2.57 18.11
C HIS A 232 -0.53 -1.47 17.37
N ILE A 233 -0.71 -0.21 17.77
CA ILE A 233 -0.09 0.95 17.13
C ILE A 233 1.43 0.82 16.97
N GLY A 234 2.12 0.23 17.96
CA GLY A 234 3.57 0.02 17.91
C GLY A 234 4.05 -0.83 16.73
N LYS A 235 3.23 -1.80 16.27
CA LYS A 235 3.55 -2.65 15.12
C LYS A 235 3.26 -1.97 13.78
N LEU A 236 2.29 -1.05 13.74
CA LEU A 236 1.82 -0.42 12.49
C LEU A 236 2.42 0.97 12.23
N ARG A 237 2.98 1.62 13.26
CA ARG A 237 3.53 2.99 13.15
C ARG A 237 4.56 3.16 12.04
N TRP A 238 5.34 2.10 11.76
CA TRP A 238 6.38 2.16 10.75
C TRP A 238 5.82 2.50 9.36
N ALA A 239 4.68 1.90 8.99
CA ALA A 239 4.05 2.14 7.69
C ALA A 239 3.60 3.60 7.57
N LEU A 240 2.94 4.12 8.61
CA LEU A 240 2.49 5.50 8.66
C LEU A 240 3.64 6.51 8.54
N PHE A 241 4.72 6.34 9.30
CA PHE A 241 5.87 7.24 9.22
C PHE A 241 6.61 7.13 7.88
N THR A 242 6.65 5.94 7.29
CA THR A 242 7.22 5.74 5.95
C THR A 242 6.39 6.45 4.89
N ALA A 243 5.07 6.32 4.93
CA ALA A 243 4.14 7.01 4.03
C ALA A 243 4.26 8.54 4.16
N ALA A 244 4.29 9.07 5.39
CA ALA A 244 4.47 10.50 5.63
C ALA A 244 5.82 11.01 5.13
N ARG A 245 6.91 10.28 5.35
CA ARG A 245 8.24 10.61 4.81
C ARG A 245 8.26 10.66 3.28
N LEU A 246 7.54 9.75 2.62
CA LEU A 246 7.43 9.68 1.17
C LEU A 246 6.35 10.61 0.60
N GLY A 247 5.57 11.30 1.44
CA GLY A 247 4.56 12.27 1.00
C GLY A 247 3.22 11.67 0.58
N ILE A 248 2.93 10.42 0.96
CA ILE A 248 1.74 9.67 0.57
C ILE A 248 0.54 10.10 1.45
N HIS A 249 0.01 11.29 1.20
CA HIS A 249 -1.03 11.87 2.07
C HIS A 249 -2.36 11.11 2.07
N GLU A 250 -2.70 10.36 1.02
CA GLU A 250 -3.91 9.52 0.96
C GLU A 250 -3.81 8.38 1.97
N PHE A 251 -2.66 7.71 2.01
CA PHE A 251 -2.37 6.65 2.99
C PHE A 251 -2.40 7.21 4.42
N VAL A 252 -1.76 8.37 4.65
CA VAL A 252 -1.75 9.02 5.96
C VAL A 252 -3.17 9.40 6.39
N ASN A 253 -4.01 9.87 5.46
CA ASN A 253 -5.41 10.21 5.73
C ASN A 253 -6.20 9.00 6.20
N GLU A 254 -6.12 7.86 5.51
CA GLU A 254 -6.83 6.64 5.92
C GLU A 254 -6.40 6.17 7.33
N PHE A 255 -5.12 6.32 7.68
CA PHE A 255 -4.62 6.07 9.04
C PHE A 255 -5.21 7.02 10.09
N ILE A 256 -5.23 8.33 9.79
CA ILE A 256 -5.78 9.36 10.69
C ILE A 256 -7.28 9.11 10.91
N MET A 257 -8.02 8.78 9.84
CA MET A 257 -9.44 8.47 9.91
C MET A 257 -9.71 7.19 10.72
N ALA A 258 -8.85 6.19 10.61
CA ALA A 258 -8.95 4.96 11.41
C ALA A 258 -8.55 5.16 12.88
N TYR A 259 -7.67 6.11 13.18
CA TYR A 259 -7.19 6.40 14.54
C TYR A 259 -6.88 7.89 14.76
N ASN A 260 -7.80 8.60 15.41
CA ASN A 260 -7.69 10.05 15.61
C ASN A 260 -6.49 10.52 16.48
N ARG A 261 -5.89 9.63 17.29
CA ARG A 261 -4.67 9.89 18.08
C ARG A 261 -3.37 9.66 17.29
N THR A 262 -3.45 9.50 15.98
CA THR A 262 -2.30 9.33 15.09
C THR A 262 -1.25 10.44 15.23
N ALA A 263 -1.68 11.70 15.40
CA ALA A 263 -0.79 12.84 15.37
C ALA A 263 0.19 12.92 16.56
N ILE A 264 -0.19 12.41 17.74
CA ILE A 264 0.67 12.40 18.94
C ILE A 264 1.65 11.22 18.97
N MET A 265 1.54 10.29 18.02
CA MET A 265 2.41 9.13 17.97
C MET A 265 3.83 9.52 17.62
N LEU A 266 4.81 8.89 18.26
CA LEU A 266 6.23 9.12 18.01
C LEU A 266 6.88 7.94 17.27
N ASN A 267 7.80 8.26 16.37
CA ASN A 267 8.67 7.29 15.72
C ASN A 267 9.83 6.88 16.66
N LYS A 268 10.79 6.11 16.15
CA LYS A 268 11.99 5.70 16.91
C LYS A 268 12.92 6.86 17.32
N ASP A 269 12.84 7.98 16.62
CA ASP A 269 13.64 9.19 16.85
C ASP A 269 12.94 10.19 17.79
N GLY A 270 11.80 9.79 18.38
CA GLY A 270 10.97 10.67 19.20
C GLY A 270 10.19 11.72 18.40
N ARG A 271 10.10 11.57 17.07
CA ARG A 271 9.43 12.53 16.18
C ARG A 271 8.00 12.15 15.90
N ASN A 272 7.11 13.12 15.96
CA ASN A 272 5.73 12.94 15.54
C ASN A 272 5.58 13.04 14.01
N ILE A 273 4.36 12.83 13.52
CA ILE A 273 4.09 12.81 12.07
C ILE A 273 4.24 14.20 11.42
N PHE A 274 4.05 15.29 12.19
CA PHE A 274 4.31 16.66 11.74
C PHE A 274 5.81 16.89 11.53
N ASP A 275 6.64 16.51 12.50
CA ASP A 275 8.09 16.65 12.43
C ASP A 275 8.65 15.96 11.18
N VAL A 276 8.13 14.77 10.87
CA VAL A 276 8.51 14.01 9.67
C VAL A 276 8.06 14.74 8.39
N ALA A 277 6.85 15.31 8.38
CA ALA A 277 6.38 16.09 7.25
C ALA A 277 7.23 17.35 7.01
N VAL A 278 7.66 18.02 8.09
CA VAL A 278 8.53 19.21 8.02
C VAL A 278 9.93 18.86 7.58
N LEU A 279 10.53 17.84 8.17
CA LEU A 279 11.87 17.41 7.82
C LEU A 279 11.97 17.01 6.34
N HIS A 280 10.92 16.37 5.80
CA HIS A 280 10.92 15.87 4.42
C HIS A 280 10.16 16.76 3.42
N ARG A 281 9.75 17.96 3.81
CA ARG A 281 9.09 18.95 2.93
C ARG A 281 7.81 18.44 2.25
N ARG A 282 7.04 17.67 3.01
CA ARG A 282 5.80 17.04 2.56
C ARG A 282 4.61 17.92 2.89
N GLU A 283 4.45 18.99 2.10
CA GLU A 283 3.43 20.01 2.33
C GLU A 283 2.00 19.44 2.45
N LYS A 284 1.63 18.51 1.57
CA LYS A 284 0.27 17.93 1.58
C LYS A 284 0.00 17.12 2.85
N VAL A 285 1.00 16.38 3.33
CA VAL A 285 0.92 15.65 4.60
C VAL A 285 0.84 16.64 5.76
N PHE A 286 1.66 17.68 5.75
CA PHE A 286 1.63 18.75 6.75
C PHE A 286 0.26 19.42 6.84
N ASN A 287 -0.30 19.86 5.71
CA ASN A 287 -1.60 20.50 5.63
C ASN A 287 -2.73 19.57 6.10
N LEU A 288 -2.64 18.27 5.76
CA LEU A 288 -3.61 17.27 6.18
C LEU A 288 -3.66 17.16 7.71
N ILE A 289 -2.51 17.01 8.36
CA ILE A 289 -2.49 16.82 9.81
C ILE A 289 -2.88 18.13 10.51
N HIS A 290 -2.46 19.29 9.99
CA HIS A 290 -2.84 20.60 10.53
C HIS A 290 -4.35 20.83 10.51
N ARG A 291 -5.05 20.39 9.45
CA ARG A 291 -6.51 20.52 9.35
C ARG A 291 -7.26 19.67 10.37
N VAL A 292 -6.71 18.50 10.70
CA VAL A 292 -7.36 17.52 11.58
C VAL A 292 -6.99 17.74 13.05
N ASN A 293 -5.84 18.35 13.34
CA ASN A 293 -5.35 18.48 14.70
C ASN A 293 -4.77 19.88 14.99
N TYR A 294 -5.45 20.62 15.87
CA TYR A 294 -5.10 21.97 16.31
C TYR A 294 -4.34 21.99 17.65
N THR A 295 -3.76 20.86 18.09
CA THR A 295 -3.10 20.82 19.40
C THR A 295 -1.69 21.40 19.35
N THR A 296 -1.53 22.56 19.99
CA THR A 296 -0.27 23.31 20.14
C THR A 296 0.84 22.51 20.83
N ASN A 297 0.48 21.50 21.63
CA ASN A 297 1.43 20.59 22.28
C ASN A 297 2.24 19.73 21.29
N LEU A 298 1.79 19.58 20.04
CA LEU A 298 2.52 18.83 19.02
C LEU A 298 3.80 19.53 18.57
N PHE A 299 3.86 20.87 18.68
CA PHE A 299 5.04 21.66 18.34
C PHE A 299 6.10 21.70 19.45
N LEU A 300 5.72 21.28 20.67
CA LEU A 300 6.58 21.26 21.86
C LEU A 300 7.32 19.92 22.03
N ILE A 301 7.08 18.94 21.15
CA ILE A 301 7.75 17.64 21.24
C ILE A 301 9.17 17.79 20.71
N GLU A 302 10.10 17.95 21.64
CA GLU A 302 11.53 17.81 21.36
C GLU A 302 11.82 16.32 21.16
N GLY A 303 11.92 15.88 19.91
CA GLY A 303 12.39 14.51 19.62
C GLY A 303 13.74 14.25 20.28
N ASN A 304 14.28 13.02 20.22
CA ASN A 304 15.46 12.61 21.01
C ASN A 304 16.70 13.53 20.90
N SER A 305 16.76 14.35 19.85
CA SER A 305 17.80 15.36 19.59
C SER A 305 17.58 16.76 20.19
N GLY A 306 16.48 17.03 20.91
CA GLY A 306 16.14 18.38 21.41
C GLY A 306 15.68 19.37 20.34
N ASN A 307 15.51 18.93 19.08
CA ASN A 307 15.17 19.80 17.96
C ASN A 307 13.66 20.06 17.92
N ASN A 308 13.26 21.33 17.97
CA ASN A 308 11.89 21.75 17.65
C ASN A 308 11.65 21.81 16.13
N ILE A 309 10.42 22.11 15.73
CA ILE A 309 9.99 22.12 14.32
C ILE A 309 10.74 23.16 13.47
N LEU A 310 11.14 24.31 14.03
CA LEU A 310 11.96 25.31 13.32
C LEU A 310 13.36 24.78 13.03
N HIS A 311 14.00 24.09 13.97
CA HIS A 311 15.29 23.45 13.73
C HIS A 311 15.18 22.43 12.59
N LEU A 312 14.07 21.68 12.52
CA LEU A 312 13.81 20.74 11.43
C LEU A 312 13.56 21.45 10.09
N ALA A 313 12.83 22.56 10.10
CA ALA A 313 12.57 23.37 8.90
C ALA A 313 13.85 24.01 8.36
N ALA A 314 14.75 24.44 9.24
CA ALA A 314 16.02 25.07 8.89
C ALA A 314 17.09 24.07 8.39
N LYS A 315 16.93 22.76 8.66
CA LYS A 315 17.83 21.75 8.11
C LYS A 315 17.72 21.73 6.59
N LEU A 316 18.83 22.00 5.92
CA LEU A 316 18.94 21.88 4.48
C LEU A 316 18.78 20.41 4.09
N VAL A 317 17.73 20.13 3.33
CA VAL A 317 17.53 18.81 2.73
C VAL A 317 17.73 18.96 1.23
N PRO A 318 18.83 18.43 0.66
CA PRO A 318 18.98 18.38 -0.79
C PRO A 318 17.78 17.64 -1.38
N SER A 319 16.95 18.36 -2.15
CA SER A 319 15.81 17.76 -2.82
C SER A 319 16.14 17.54 -4.28
N SER A 320 16.03 16.29 -4.73
CA SER A 320 16.07 15.96 -6.16
C SER A 320 14.78 16.34 -6.90
N GLU A 321 13.76 16.82 -6.17
CA GLU A 321 12.44 17.16 -6.74
C GLU A 321 12.38 18.57 -7.34
N VAL A 322 13.38 19.41 -7.06
CA VAL A 322 13.42 20.79 -7.53
C VAL A 322 14.59 20.98 -8.49
N ALA A 323 14.29 21.47 -9.68
CA ALA A 323 15.31 21.70 -10.70
C ALA A 323 16.15 22.93 -10.35
N GLY A 324 17.40 22.72 -9.95
CA GLY A 324 18.38 23.77 -9.74
C GLY A 324 18.36 24.42 -8.35
N ALA A 325 19.52 24.93 -7.94
CA ALA A 325 19.75 25.46 -6.59
C ALA A 325 18.87 26.68 -6.25
N ALA A 326 18.61 27.58 -7.21
CA ALA A 326 17.81 28.78 -6.97
C ALA A 326 16.33 28.46 -6.68
N LEU A 327 15.71 27.54 -7.44
CA LEU A 327 14.33 27.10 -7.18
C LEU A 327 14.25 26.29 -5.89
N GLN A 328 15.30 25.50 -5.57
CA GLN A 328 15.40 24.83 -4.28
C GLN A 328 15.36 25.89 -3.17
N MET A 329 16.27 26.88 -3.19
CA MET A 329 16.30 27.97 -2.20
C MET A 329 14.97 28.72 -2.09
N GLN A 330 14.28 29.02 -3.19
CA GLN A 330 12.97 29.67 -3.15
C GLN A 330 11.92 28.81 -2.44
N ARG A 331 11.89 27.50 -2.72
CA ARG A 331 11.02 26.54 -2.03
C ARG A 331 11.37 26.45 -0.54
N GLU A 332 12.66 26.40 -0.20
CA GLU A 332 13.14 26.43 1.19
C GLU A 332 12.64 27.68 1.95
N LEU A 333 12.73 28.85 1.32
CA LEU A 333 12.30 30.12 1.93
C LEU A 333 10.79 30.18 2.15
N GLN A 334 9.98 29.74 1.18
CA GLN A 334 8.53 29.65 1.34
C GLN A 334 8.15 28.64 2.42
N TRP A 335 8.86 27.51 2.48
CA TRP A 335 8.69 26.50 3.51
C TRP A 335 8.97 27.05 4.91
N PHE A 336 10.09 27.75 5.07
CA PHE A 336 10.47 28.37 6.33
C PHE A 336 9.40 29.35 6.80
N LYS A 337 8.98 30.30 5.95
CA LYS A 337 7.92 31.26 6.27
C LYS A 337 6.63 30.57 6.73
N LYS A 338 6.23 29.49 6.07
CA LYS A 338 5.04 28.73 6.42
C LYS A 338 5.16 28.08 7.81
N SER A 339 6.32 27.51 8.13
CA SER A 339 6.57 26.93 9.46
C SER A 339 6.60 27.98 10.57
N THR A 340 7.19 29.15 10.31
CA THR A 340 7.27 30.26 11.28
C THR A 340 5.89 30.82 11.59
N LEU A 341 5.05 31.03 10.56
CA LEU A 341 3.69 31.54 10.73
C LEU A 341 2.89 30.71 11.75
N ILE A 342 3.07 29.39 11.72
CA ILE A 342 2.32 28.46 12.57
C ILE A 342 2.75 28.52 14.04
N GLU A 343 4.04 28.75 14.31
CA GLU A 343 4.49 29.01 15.68
C GLU A 343 3.98 30.37 16.20
N THR A 344 4.00 31.42 15.38
CA THR A 344 3.51 32.75 15.78
C THR A 344 2.01 32.81 16.10
N PHE A 345 1.20 31.93 15.53
CA PHE A 345 -0.25 31.85 15.85
C PHE A 345 -0.57 30.94 17.05
N SER A 346 0.43 30.41 17.74
CA SER A 346 0.24 29.57 18.93
C SER A 346 0.53 30.38 20.21
N PRO A 347 -0.49 30.82 20.97
CA PRO A 347 -0.31 31.69 22.15
C PRO A 347 0.68 31.10 23.18
N ARG A 348 0.66 29.78 23.36
CA ARG A 348 1.55 29.08 24.31
C ARG A 348 3.00 28.95 23.85
N VAL A 349 3.27 28.96 22.53
CA VAL A 349 4.63 28.91 22.00
C VAL A 349 5.28 30.29 22.15
N TYR A 350 4.53 31.36 21.90
CA TYR A 350 4.96 32.73 22.20
C TYR A 350 5.29 32.89 23.69
N ASP A 351 4.45 32.37 24.60
CA ASP A 351 4.70 32.40 26.05
C ASP A 351 5.93 31.57 26.46
N PHE A 352 6.16 30.40 25.84
CA PHE A 352 7.32 29.56 26.12
C PHE A 352 8.65 30.21 25.69
N PHE A 353 8.67 30.87 24.53
CA PHE A 353 9.86 31.58 24.05
C PHE A 353 10.07 32.94 24.74
N SER A 354 9.00 33.66 25.07
CA SER A 354 9.08 34.93 25.83
C SER A 354 9.44 34.72 27.31
N ALA A 355 9.17 33.54 27.88
CA ALA A 355 9.58 33.16 29.23
C ALA A 355 11.05 32.67 29.34
N GLY A 356 11.85 32.74 28.26
CA GLY A 356 13.25 32.33 28.26
C GLY A 356 13.42 30.84 28.53
N GLY A 357 13.30 30.01 27.48
CA GLY A 357 13.33 28.55 27.54
C GLY A 357 14.30 27.94 28.56
N ARG A 358 13.77 27.66 29.76
CA ARG A 358 14.25 26.73 30.79
C ARG A 358 13.22 26.72 31.92
N LYS A 359 12.28 25.78 31.88
CA LYS A 359 11.75 25.18 33.11
C LYS A 359 12.34 23.79 33.23
N THR A 360 13.48 23.73 33.92
CA THR A 360 13.99 22.49 34.50
C THR A 360 12.88 21.90 35.37
N TYR A 361 12.35 20.74 34.98
CA TYR A 361 11.55 19.93 35.90
C TYR A 361 12.44 19.51 37.08
N PRO A 362 11.98 19.65 38.34
CA PRO A 362 12.79 19.25 39.48
C PRO A 362 12.96 17.73 39.46
N SER A 363 14.22 17.30 39.57
CA SER A 363 14.62 15.93 39.85
C SER A 363 13.87 15.42 41.08
N ARG A 364 13.10 14.34 40.90
CA ARG A 364 12.56 13.58 42.03
C ARG A 364 13.73 12.84 42.69
N HIS A 365 14.01 13.19 43.94
CA HIS A 365 14.71 12.32 44.89
C HIS A 365 13.79 11.20 45.35
#